data_AF-A0A4R1I3P2-F1
#
_entry.id   AF-A0A4R1I3P2-F1
#
_cell.length_a   1.000
_cell.length_b   1.000
_cell.length_c   1.000
_cell.angle_alpha   90.00
_cell.angle_beta   90.00
_cell.angle_gamma   90.00
#
_symmetry.space_group_name_H-M   'P 1'
#
loop_
_entity.id
_entity.type
_entity.pdbx_description
1 polymer ?
#
loop_
_entity_poly.entity_id
_entity_poly.type
_entity_poly.pdbx_seq_one_letter_code
_entity_poly.pdbx_strand_id
1 'polypeptide(L)'
;MDLAPLLDASPAIRLHAFSAIAALALGTVQLVAPKGTLPHRTFGWLWSGLMATVAVSSFWINEMRWFGPFGPIHLLSLYVLWALPMALLRAHRSDIPRHAAGMTGLFYGGLVLAGLFTFWPGRIMHEVLFGG
;
A
#
# COMPACT_ATOMS: atom_id res chain seq x y z
N MET A 1 -7.94 -6.52 20.99
CA MET A 1 -7.48 -5.49 20.06
C MET A 1 -6.88 -4.35 20.89
N ASP A 2 -5.58 -4.11 20.74
CA ASP A 2 -4.83 -3.06 21.43
C ASP A 2 -3.97 -2.30 20.40
N LEU A 3 -4.01 -0.97 20.40
CA LEU A 3 -3.26 -0.16 19.45
C LEU A 3 -1.85 0.20 19.94
N ALA A 4 -1.52 -0.08 21.21
CA ALA A 4 -0.21 0.25 21.78
C ALA A 4 0.98 -0.25 20.93
N PRO A 5 1.00 -1.49 20.41
CA PRO A 5 2.13 -1.97 19.59
C PRO A 5 2.37 -1.11 18.34
N LEU A 6 1.31 -0.58 17.72
CA LEU A 6 1.43 0.30 16.57
C LEU A 6 1.83 1.72 16.96
N LEU A 7 1.30 2.24 18.07
CA LEU A 7 1.57 3.61 18.52
C LEU A 7 3.00 3.78 19.05
N ASP A 8 3.57 2.73 19.64
CA ASP A 8 4.94 2.69 20.16
C ASP A 8 5.98 2.29 19.10
N ALA A 9 5.53 1.89 17.91
CA ALA A 9 6.40 1.51 16.81
C ALA A 9 7.25 2.70 16.29
N SER A 10 8.29 2.36 15.54
CA SER A 10 9.14 3.37 14.91
C SER A 10 8.34 4.35 14.04
N PRO A 11 8.79 5.60 13.87
CA PRO A 11 8.11 6.58 13.01
C PRO A 11 7.85 6.07 11.59
N ALA A 12 8.77 5.29 11.03
CA ALA A 12 8.62 4.69 9.71
C ALA A 12 7.45 3.70 9.63
N ILE A 13 7.29 2.84 10.64
CA ILE A 13 6.18 1.88 10.72
C ILE A 13 4.85 2.60 10.84
N ARG A 14 4.76 3.62 11.70
CA ARG A 14 3.53 4.43 11.84
C ARG A 14 3.15 5.12 10.54
N LEU A 15 4.12 5.79 9.89
CA LEU A 15 3.90 6.43 8.60
C LEU A 15 3.40 5.43 7.55
N HIS A 16 4.03 4.27 7.46
CA HIS A 16 3.65 3.22 6.54
C HIS A 16 2.23 2.70 6.80
N ALA A 17 1.94 2.30 8.04
CA ALA A 17 0.67 1.71 8.43
C ALA A 17 -0.51 2.66 8.24
N PHE A 18 -0.41 3.91 8.72
CA PHE A 18 -1.47 4.89 8.55
C PHE A 18 -1.68 5.26 7.07
N SER A 19 -0.60 5.35 6.29
CA SER A 19 -0.69 5.59 4.85
C SER A 19 -1.36 4.41 4.13
N ALA A 20 -1.07 3.17 4.53
CA ALA A 20 -1.68 1.97 3.96
C ALA A 20 -3.17 1.88 4.31
N ILE A 21 -3.55 2.18 5.56
CA ILE A 21 -4.97 2.23 5.98
C ILE A 21 -5.74 3.29 5.19
N ALA A 22 -5.17 4.49 5.05
CA ALA A 22 -5.76 5.56 4.24
C ALA A 22 -5.86 5.16 2.76
N ALA A 23 -4.83 4.52 2.20
CA ALA A 23 -4.83 4.01 0.83
C ALA A 23 -5.89 2.93 0.63
N LEU A 24 -6.12 2.08 1.63
CA LEU A 24 -7.12 1.01 1.54
C LEU A 24 -8.53 1.60 1.49
N ALA A 25 -8.82 2.57 2.36
CA ALA A 25 -10.10 3.28 2.37
C ALA A 25 -10.33 4.03 1.06
N LEU A 26 -9.38 4.89 0.65
CA LEU A 26 -9.51 5.67 -0.59
C LEU A 26 -9.53 4.80 -1.85
N GLY A 27 -8.73 3.75 -1.90
CA GLY A 27 -8.70 2.82 -3.03
C GLY A 27 -10.01 2.06 -3.18
N THR A 28 -10.61 1.65 -2.06
CA THR A 28 -11.95 1.02 -2.06
C THR A 28 -12.98 1.99 -2.62
N VAL A 29 -13.00 3.24 -2.15
CA VAL A 29 -13.87 4.30 -2.70
C VAL A 29 -13.64 4.48 -4.19
N GLN A 30 -12.38 4.52 -4.64
CA GLN A 30 -12.02 4.73 -6.04
C GLN A 30 -12.47 3.56 -6.94
N LEU A 31 -12.43 2.32 -6.44
CA LEU A 31 -12.87 1.13 -7.16
C LEU A 31 -14.40 1.05 -7.28
N VAL A 32 -15.16 1.52 -6.29
CA VAL A 32 -16.63 1.48 -6.34
C VAL A 32 -17.23 2.71 -7.04
N ALA A 33 -16.66 3.90 -6.83
CA ALA A 33 -17.20 5.16 -7.34
C ALA A 33 -17.19 5.25 -8.88
N PRO A 34 -18.03 6.11 -9.50
CA PRO A 34 -18.00 6.35 -10.93
C PRO A 34 -16.61 6.76 -11.44
N LYS A 35 -16.21 6.19 -12.57
CA LYS A 35 -14.88 6.39 -13.16
C LYS A 35 -14.94 7.49 -14.21
N GLY A 36 -13.80 8.14 -14.48
CA GLY A 36 -13.69 9.17 -15.53
C GLY A 36 -14.16 10.57 -15.12
N THR A 37 -14.57 10.78 -13.88
CA THR A 37 -15.00 12.08 -13.34
C THR A 37 -13.84 12.84 -12.68
N LEU A 38 -14.02 14.15 -12.39
CA LEU A 38 -13.03 14.92 -11.62
C LEU A 38 -12.73 14.31 -10.24
N PRO A 39 -13.74 13.89 -9.43
CA PRO A 39 -13.48 13.19 -8.18
C PRO A 39 -12.61 11.93 -8.33
N HIS A 40 -12.84 11.14 -9.39
CA HIS A 40 -12.03 9.95 -9.66
C HIS A 40 -10.55 10.30 -9.85
N ARG A 41 -10.25 11.40 -10.55
CA ARG A 41 -8.87 11.86 -10.79
C ARG A 41 -8.23 12.38 -9.50
N THR A 42 -8.95 13.19 -8.72
CA THR A 42 -8.45 13.72 -7.45
C THR A 42 -8.13 12.61 -6.46
N PHE A 43 -9.05 11.67 -6.25
CA PHE A 43 -8.81 10.52 -5.38
C PHE A 43 -7.71 9.60 -5.93
N GLY A 44 -7.61 9.46 -7.25
CA GLY A 44 -6.51 8.71 -7.87
C GLY A 44 -5.13 9.29 -7.62
N TRP A 45 -4.98 10.61 -7.64
CA TRP A 45 -3.72 11.26 -7.28
C TRP A 45 -3.39 11.11 -5.79
N LEU A 46 -4.38 11.32 -4.90
CA LEU A 46 -4.19 11.11 -3.46
C LEU A 46 -3.82 9.66 -3.14
N TRP A 47 -4.54 8.70 -3.71
CA TRP A 47 -4.27 7.28 -3.54
C TRP A 47 -2.89 6.89 -4.06
N SER A 48 -2.48 7.43 -5.21
CA SER A 48 -1.14 7.20 -5.77
C SER A 48 -0.03 7.75 -4.87
N GLY A 49 -0.24 8.95 -4.30
CA GLY A 49 0.67 9.53 -3.32
C GLY A 49 0.82 8.64 -2.08
N LEU A 50 -0.30 8.16 -1.53
CA LEU A 50 -0.30 7.24 -0.40
C LEU A 50 0.43 5.92 -0.72
N MET A 51 0.17 5.32 -1.89
CA MET A 51 0.86 4.10 -2.32
C MET A 51 2.37 4.30 -2.47
N ALA A 52 2.80 5.47 -2.98
CA ALA A 52 4.21 5.82 -3.03
C ALA A 52 4.80 5.97 -1.62
N THR A 53 4.10 6.65 -0.70
CA THR A 53 4.53 6.77 0.71
C THR A 53 4.67 5.40 1.38
N VAL A 54 3.69 4.50 1.19
CA VAL A 54 3.72 3.12 1.68
C VAL A 54 4.96 2.39 1.15
N ALA A 55 5.18 2.41 -0.17
CA ALA A 55 6.29 1.68 -0.78
C ALA A 55 7.67 2.25 -0.41
N VAL A 56 7.82 3.57 -0.31
CA VAL A 56 9.09 4.20 0.09
C VAL A 56 9.37 3.95 1.58
N SER A 57 8.39 4.19 2.45
CA SER A 57 8.58 4.01 3.90
C SER A 57 8.93 2.57 4.28
N SER A 58 8.50 1.57 3.51
CA SER A 58 8.80 0.17 3.80
C SER A 58 10.30 -0.16 3.78
N PHE A 59 11.14 0.62 3.08
CA PHE A 59 12.59 0.40 3.05
C PHE A 59 13.28 0.60 4.40
N TRP A 60 12.60 1.26 5.34
CA TRP A 60 13.05 1.41 6.73
C TRP A 60 12.43 0.34 7.66
N ILE A 61 11.60 -0.56 7.14
CA ILE A 61 10.93 -1.63 7.91
C ILE A 61 11.65 -2.95 7.67
N ASN A 62 12.46 -3.37 8.64
CA ASN A 62 13.36 -4.52 8.52
C ASN A 62 13.03 -5.65 9.50
N GLU A 63 11.74 -5.96 9.70
CA GLU A 63 11.30 -6.99 10.65
C GLU A 63 11.57 -8.42 10.16
N MET A 64 11.43 -8.68 8.85
CA MET A 64 11.55 -10.03 8.27
C MET A 64 12.72 -10.10 7.30
N ARG A 65 13.91 -10.30 7.87
CA ARG A 65 15.22 -10.20 7.19
C ARG A 65 15.65 -11.55 6.63
N TRP A 66 15.28 -11.85 5.39
CA TRP A 66 15.68 -13.09 4.72
C TRP A 66 17.04 -12.98 4.03
N PHE A 67 17.42 -11.78 3.58
CA PHE A 67 18.71 -11.52 2.95
C PHE A 67 19.28 -10.17 3.40
N GLY A 68 20.23 -10.20 4.34
CA GLY A 68 20.79 -8.96 4.92
C GLY A 68 19.73 -8.17 5.70
N PRO A 69 19.54 -6.86 5.46
CA PRO A 69 18.41 -6.11 6.01
C PRO A 69 17.09 -6.37 5.27
N PHE A 70 17.14 -6.91 4.05
CA PHE A 70 16.00 -6.99 3.16
C PHE A 70 15.16 -8.25 3.35
N GLY A 71 13.89 -8.11 2.99
CA GLY A 71 12.85 -9.13 3.10
C GLY A 71 11.84 -9.06 1.95
N PRO A 72 10.89 -10.00 1.87
CA PRO A 72 9.90 -10.08 0.79
C PRO A 72 9.14 -8.77 0.53
N ILE A 73 8.87 -7.98 1.58
CA ILE A 73 8.18 -6.68 1.46
C ILE A 73 8.95 -5.67 0.59
N HIS A 74 10.28 -5.74 0.54
CA HIS A 74 11.09 -4.81 -0.25
C HIS A 74 10.98 -5.07 -1.75
N LEU A 75 10.88 -6.35 -2.15
CA LEU A 75 10.62 -6.72 -3.53
C LEU A 75 9.24 -6.22 -3.98
N LEU A 76 8.24 -6.35 -3.09
CA LEU A 76 6.91 -5.82 -3.36
C LEU A 76 6.93 -4.29 -3.50
N SER A 77 7.68 -3.59 -2.65
CA SER A 77 7.80 -2.13 -2.74
C SER A 77 8.50 -1.67 -4.01
N LEU A 78 9.56 -2.36 -4.46
CA LEU A 78 10.17 -2.10 -5.76
C LEU A 78 9.16 -2.29 -6.90
N TYR A 79 8.37 -3.37 -6.85
CA TYR A 79 7.30 -3.60 -7.81
C TYR A 79 6.26 -2.47 -7.80
N VAL A 80 5.78 -2.03 -6.63
CA VAL A 80 4.81 -0.93 -6.51
C VAL A 80 5.38 0.37 -7.07
N LEU A 81 6.62 0.72 -6.72
CA LEU A 81 7.29 1.93 -7.20
C LEU A 81 7.50 1.93 -8.72
N TRP A 82 7.65 0.76 -9.34
CA TRP A 82 7.73 0.63 -10.79
C TRP A 82 6.34 0.61 -11.46
N ALA A 83 5.40 -0.18 -10.94
CA ALA A 83 4.11 -0.41 -11.56
C ALA A 83 3.18 0.82 -11.46
N LEU A 84 3.25 1.58 -10.37
CA LEU A 84 2.44 2.77 -10.15
C LEU A 84 2.62 3.84 -11.24
N PRO A 85 3.84 4.36 -11.52
CA PRO A 85 4.03 5.33 -12.60
C PRO A 85 3.65 4.74 -13.97
N MET A 86 3.91 3.45 -14.21
CA MET A 86 3.49 2.80 -15.47
C MET A 86 1.97 2.77 -15.63
N ALA A 87 1.21 2.52 -14.55
CA ALA A 87 -0.25 2.56 -14.56
C ALA A 87 -0.78 3.99 -14.79
N LEU A 88 -0.15 5.00 -14.21
CA LEU A 88 -0.50 6.41 -14.41
C LEU A 88 -0.20 6.89 -15.84
N LEU A 89 0.95 6.49 -16.40
CA LEU A 89 1.33 6.81 -17.79
C LEU A 89 0.33 6.22 -18.80
N ARG A 90 -0.22 5.03 -18.53
CA ARG A 90 -1.28 4.44 -19.36
C ARG A 90 -2.55 5.29 -19.37
N ALA A 91 -2.93 5.86 -18.22
CA ALA A 91 -4.06 6.81 -18.17
C ALA A 91 -3.79 8.06 -19.02
N HIS A 92 -2.58 8.60 -18.93
CA HIS A 92 -2.17 9.76 -19.74
C HIS A 92 -2.19 9.48 -21.25
N ARG A 93 -1.87 8.24 -21.66
CA ARG A 93 -1.93 7.79 -23.05
C ARG A 93 -3.32 7.33 -23.48
N SER A 94 -4.35 7.59 -22.67
CA SER A 94 -5.73 7.14 -22.89
C SER A 94 -5.89 5.62 -23.04
N ASP A 95 -4.92 4.84 -22.56
CA ASP A 95 -4.99 3.38 -22.48
C ASP A 95 -5.69 2.97 -21.17
N ILE A 96 -6.99 3.24 -21.12
CA ILE A 96 -7.83 3.05 -19.95
C ILE A 96 -7.91 1.58 -19.50
N PRO A 97 -8.03 0.58 -20.40
CA PRO A 97 -8.05 -0.82 -19.98
C PRO A 97 -6.79 -1.23 -19.23
N ARG A 98 -5.60 -0.85 -19.73
CA ARG A 98 -4.34 -1.19 -19.06
C ARG A 98 -4.06 -0.34 -17.83
N HIS A 99 -4.57 0.89 -17.76
CA HIS A 99 -4.59 1.69 -16.53
C HIS A 99 -5.42 1.00 -15.45
N ALA A 100 -6.67 0.66 -15.76
CA ALA A 100 -7.60 0.03 -14.81
C ALA A 100 -7.05 -1.31 -14.29
N ALA A 101 -6.51 -2.16 -15.17
CA ALA A 101 -5.86 -3.40 -14.78
C ALA A 101 -4.65 -3.17 -13.86
N GLY A 102 -3.81 -2.16 -14.15
CA GLY A 102 -2.66 -1.81 -13.33
C GLY A 102 -3.03 -1.30 -11.94
N MET A 103 -3.99 -0.36 -11.86
CA MET A 103 -4.45 0.18 -10.57
C MET A 103 -5.14 -0.89 -9.73
N THR A 104 -5.95 -1.76 -10.35
CA THR A 104 -6.61 -2.87 -9.67
C THR A 104 -5.60 -3.90 -9.16
N GLY A 105 -4.57 -4.22 -9.97
CA GLY A 105 -3.47 -5.09 -9.55
C GLY A 105 -2.67 -4.52 -8.38
N LEU A 106 -2.37 -3.22 -8.39
CA LEU A 106 -1.72 -2.53 -7.27
C LEU A 106 -2.58 -2.53 -6.01
N PHE A 107 -3.89 -2.33 -6.12
CA PHE A 107 -4.80 -2.39 -4.97
C PHE A 107 -4.84 -3.80 -4.35
N TYR A 108 -5.09 -4.85 -5.14
CA TYR A 108 -5.20 -6.19 -4.56
C TYR A 108 -3.84 -6.81 -4.21
N GLY A 109 -2.86 -6.73 -5.10
CA GLY A 109 -1.55 -7.35 -4.91
C GLY A 109 -0.58 -6.50 -4.08
N GLY A 110 -0.58 -5.18 -4.32
CA GLY A 110 0.33 -4.26 -3.64
C GLY A 110 -0.16 -3.77 -2.27
N LEU A 111 -1.47 -3.77 -2.02
CA LEU A 111 -2.05 -3.22 -0.80
C LEU A 111 -2.84 -4.26 0.02
N VAL A 112 -3.84 -4.95 -0.56
CA VAL A 112 -4.65 -5.92 0.19
C VAL A 112 -3.80 -7.12 0.61
N LEU A 113 -3.11 -7.76 -0.32
CA LEU A 113 -2.24 -8.90 -0.02
C LEU A 113 -1.10 -8.52 0.94
N ALA A 114 -0.50 -7.33 0.74
CA ALA A 114 0.50 -6.79 1.66
C ALA A 114 -0.08 -6.58 3.07
N GLY A 115 -1.27 -6.00 3.17
CA GLY A 115 -1.99 -5.80 4.43
C GLY A 115 -2.27 -7.12 5.15
N LEU A 116 -2.73 -8.14 4.42
CA LEU A 116 -2.92 -9.48 4.99
C LEU A 116 -1.61 -10.06 5.55
N PHE A 117 -0.48 -9.84 4.86
CA PHE A 117 0.84 -10.28 5.32
C PHE A 117 1.31 -9.59 6.60
N THR A 118 0.75 -8.42 6.96
CA THR A 118 1.03 -7.75 8.24
C THR A 118 0.43 -8.49 9.44
N PHE A 119 -0.56 -9.35 9.23
CA PHE A 119 -1.17 -10.18 10.29
C PHE A 119 -0.48 -11.54 10.48
N TRP A 120 0.66 -11.77 9.82
CA TRP A 120 1.48 -12.95 10.06
C TRP A 120 2.04 -12.93 11.51
N PRO A 121 2.10 -14.07 12.23
CA PRO A 121 2.64 -14.11 13.59
C PRO A 121 4.03 -13.48 13.71
N GLY A 122 4.24 -12.68 14.76
CA GLY A 122 5.49 -11.93 14.97
C GLY A 122 5.56 -10.58 14.25
N ARG A 123 4.42 -10.02 13.82
CA ARG A 123 4.29 -8.66 13.27
C ARG A 123 3.41 -7.79 14.15
N ILE A 124 3.66 -6.49 14.11
CA ILE A 124 2.92 -5.50 14.92
C ILE A 124 1.40 -5.57 14.70
N MET A 125 0.92 -5.67 13.45
CA MET A 125 -0.53 -5.71 13.20
C MET A 125 -1.18 -7.02 13.69
N HIS A 126 -0.41 -8.12 13.76
CA HIS A 126 -0.87 -9.36 14.39
C HIS A 126 -1.08 -9.13 15.90
N GLU A 127 -0.12 -8.52 16.59
CA GLU A 127 -0.22 -8.18 18.01
C GLU A 127 -1.40 -7.24 18.29
N VAL A 128 -1.59 -6.23 17.44
CA VAL A 128 -2.70 -5.28 17.55
C VAL A 128 -4.05 -5.98 17.52
N LEU A 129 -4.24 -6.95 16.61
CA LEU A 129 -5.52 -7.58 16.39
C LEU A 129 -5.78 -8.74 17.36
N PHE A 130 -4.79 -9.63 17.50
CA PHE A 130 -4.94 -10.90 18.19
C PHE A 130 -4.53 -10.85 19.65
N GLY A 131 -3.66 -9.90 20.05
CA GLY A 131 -3.13 -9.82 21.42
C GLY A 131 -2.29 -11.04 21.76
N GLY A 132 -0.98 -10.84 21.91
CA GLY A 132 -0.11 -11.85 22.53
C GLY A 132 -0.47 -12.06 23.99
#